data_AF-A0A673FLC4-F1
#
_entry.id   AF-A0A673FLC4-F1
#
_cell.length_a   1.000
_cell.length_b   1.000
_cell.length_c   1.000
_cell.angle_alpha   90.00
_cell.angle_beta   90.00
_cell.angle_gamma   90.00
#
_symmetry.space_group_name_H-M   'P 1'
#
loop_
_entity.id
_entity.type
_entity.pdbx_description
1 polymer ?
#
loop_
_entity_poly.entity_id
_entity_poly.type
_entity_poly.pdbx_seq_one_letter_code
_entity_poly.pdbx_strand_id
1 'polypeptide(L)'
;MYSFFFCSLCGSYDLGMENRDATDDKVTIEAAEAVRHYNVGIKCATITPDEKRVEEFKLKKMWRSPNGTIRNILGGTVFREAIICKNIPRLVPGWIKPIIIGRHAHGDQVGIQGYRFRCSRSWKGGNDIHA
;
A
#
# COMPACT_ATOMS: atom_id res chain seq x y z
N MET A 1 -7.72 15.29 0.36
CA MET A 1 -8.50 14.11 0.80
C MET A 1 -7.91 13.63 2.11
N TYR A 2 -8.55 13.96 3.24
CA TYR A 2 -8.02 13.67 4.58
C TYR A 2 -7.98 12.15 4.83
N SER A 3 -6.85 11.64 5.30
CA SER A 3 -6.65 10.20 5.54
C SER A 3 -6.35 9.99 7.03
N PHE A 4 -7.37 9.64 7.80
CA PHE A 4 -7.24 9.47 9.23
C PHE A 4 -6.79 8.06 9.61
N PHE A 5 -5.96 7.99 10.64
CA PHE A 5 -5.71 6.78 11.42
C PHE A 5 -6.39 6.96 12.79
N PHE A 6 -7.28 6.05 13.14
CA PHE A 6 -8.05 6.09 14.39
C PHE A 6 -7.73 4.86 15.24
N CYS A 7 -7.30 5.09 16.47
CA CYS A 7 -7.34 4.11 17.53
C CYS A 7 -8.04 4.76 18.72
N SER A 8 -9.04 4.08 19.26
CA SER A 8 -9.96 4.57 20.29
C SER A 8 -9.27 5.02 21.59
N LEU A 9 -8.00 4.66 21.79
CA LEU A 9 -7.20 4.96 22.98
C LEU A 9 -5.93 5.77 22.69
N CYS A 10 -5.52 5.94 21.43
CA CYS A 10 -4.19 6.47 21.07
C CYS A 10 -4.18 7.82 20.35
N GLY A 11 -5.34 8.45 20.16
CA GLY A 11 -5.45 9.70 19.40
C GLY A 11 -5.51 9.49 17.88
N SER A 12 -5.77 10.58 17.15
CA SER A 12 -5.88 10.58 15.69
C SER A 12 -4.56 10.97 15.03
N TYR A 13 -4.05 10.14 14.12
CA TYR A 13 -2.91 10.50 13.27
C TYR A 13 -3.39 10.84 11.87
N ASP A 14 -3.00 12.01 11.36
CA ASP A 14 -3.26 12.39 9.98
C ASP A 14 -2.16 11.84 9.06
N LEU A 15 -2.50 10.81 8.28
CA LEU A 15 -1.62 10.20 7.28
C LEU A 15 -1.85 10.82 5.88
N GLY A 16 -2.46 12.01 5.82
CA GLY A 16 -2.58 12.84 4.64
C GLY A 16 -1.22 13.20 4.04
N MET A 17 -1.19 13.39 2.73
CA MET A 17 0.06 13.59 1.99
C MET A 17 0.83 14.85 2.45
N GLU A 18 0.11 15.93 2.73
CA GLU A 18 0.67 17.20 3.23
C GLU A 18 1.30 17.03 4.61
N ASN A 19 0.58 16.40 5.55
CA ASN A 19 1.11 16.17 6.90
C ASN A 19 2.30 15.20 6.90
N ARG A 20 2.27 14.19 6.03
CA ARG A 20 3.41 13.29 5.84
C ARG A 20 4.62 14.02 5.28
N ASP A 21 4.43 14.90 4.30
CA ASP A 21 5.54 15.69 3.76
C ASP A 21 6.08 16.70 4.78
N ALA A 22 5.21 17.33 5.57
CA ALA A 22 5.58 18.27 6.64
C ALA A 22 6.38 17.59 7.77
N THR A 23 6.01 16.37 8.15
CA THR A 23 6.64 15.61 9.26
C THR A 23 7.78 14.69 8.80
N ASP A 24 8.21 14.80 7.55
CA ASP A 24 9.17 13.90 6.92
C ASP A 24 8.82 12.39 7.06
N ASP A 25 7.51 12.08 6.98
CA ASP A 25 6.88 10.77 7.14
C ASP A 25 7.03 10.14 8.54
N LYS A 26 7.46 10.92 9.54
CA LYS A 26 7.52 10.48 10.95
C LYS A 26 6.15 10.10 11.50
N VAL A 27 5.10 10.83 11.12
CA VAL A 27 3.71 10.54 11.54
C VAL A 27 3.28 9.11 11.21
N THR A 28 3.79 8.55 10.11
CA THR A 28 3.48 7.16 9.71
C THR A 28 4.14 6.14 10.64
N ILE A 29 5.34 6.44 11.14
CA ILE A 29 6.08 5.58 12.09
C ILE A 29 5.42 5.68 13.47
N GLU A 30 5.11 6.89 13.92
CA GLU A 30 4.43 7.13 15.20
C GLU A 30 3.07 6.44 15.25
N ALA A 31 2.29 6.51 14.16
CA ALA A 31 1.03 5.78 14.06
C ALA A 31 1.24 4.25 14.16
N ALA A 32 2.30 3.71 13.54
CA ALA A 32 2.59 2.29 13.62
C ALA A 32 3.01 1.84 15.04
N GLU A 33 3.86 2.60 15.71
CA GLU A 33 4.27 2.33 17.10
C GLU A 33 3.08 2.46 18.07
N ALA A 34 2.18 3.42 17.84
CA ALA A 34 0.96 3.52 18.61
C ALA A 34 0.09 2.28 18.46
N VAL A 35 -0.11 1.76 17.25
CA VAL A 35 -0.83 0.49 17.03
C VAL A 35 -0.14 -0.68 17.72
N ARG A 36 1.19 -0.70 17.69
CA ARG A 36 1.97 -1.74 18.38
C ARG A 36 1.75 -1.71 19.88
N HIS A 37 1.59 -0.53 20.47
CA HIS A 37 1.33 -0.36 21.90
C HIS A 37 -0.13 -0.69 22.28
N TYR A 38 -1.10 -0.21 21.49
CA TYR A 38 -2.54 -0.33 21.77
C TYR A 38 -3.23 -1.53 21.09
N ASN A 39 -2.48 -2.35 20.35
CA ASN A 39 -2.87 -3.57 19.62
C ASN A 39 -3.88 -3.40 18.47
N VAL A 40 -4.74 -2.38 18.50
CA VAL A 40 -5.82 -2.17 17.53
C VAL A 40 -5.66 -0.81 16.86
N GLY A 41 -5.86 -0.76 15.54
CA GLY A 41 -5.92 0.51 14.81
C GLY A 41 -6.74 0.40 13.54
N ILE A 42 -7.38 1.51 13.18
CA ILE A 42 -8.24 1.66 12.00
C ILE A 42 -7.59 2.68 11.09
N LYS A 43 -7.41 2.32 9.83
CA LYS A 43 -6.71 3.16 8.85
C LYS A 43 -7.61 3.49 7.66
N CYS A 44 -7.70 4.78 7.32
CA CYS A 44 -8.24 5.23 6.05
C CYS A 44 -7.28 4.96 4.87
N ALA A 45 -7.83 4.86 3.67
CA ALA A 45 -7.03 4.76 2.45
C ALA A 45 -6.15 6.01 2.27
N THR A 46 -4.89 5.81 1.89
CA THR A 46 -3.89 6.88 1.75
C THR A 46 -3.27 6.85 0.36
N ILE A 47 -2.93 8.02 -0.17
CA ILE A 47 -2.27 8.16 -1.47
C ILE A 47 -0.80 7.71 -1.34
N THR A 48 -0.35 6.86 -2.27
CA THR A 48 1.08 6.58 -2.48
C THR A 48 1.53 7.44 -3.67
N PRO A 49 2.46 8.40 -3.49
CA PRO A 49 2.81 9.32 -4.55
C PRO A 49 3.53 8.61 -5.72
N ASP A 50 3.07 8.87 -6.93
CA ASP A 50 3.83 8.64 -8.17
C ASP A 50 4.51 9.95 -8.60
N GLU A 51 5.27 9.92 -9.70
CA GLU A 51 5.98 11.09 -10.24
C GLU A 51 5.02 12.28 -10.49
N LYS A 52 3.81 12.01 -10.97
CA LYS A 52 2.79 13.04 -11.24
C LYS A 52 2.26 13.66 -9.95
N ARG A 53 2.04 12.85 -8.91
CA ARG A 53 1.59 13.32 -7.60
C ARG A 53 2.67 14.12 -6.88
N VAL A 54 3.95 13.80 -7.10
CA VAL A 54 5.06 14.61 -6.56
C VAL A 54 5.02 16.02 -7.14
N GLU A 55 4.77 16.16 -8.45
CA GLU A 55 4.64 17.47 -9.11
C GLU A 55 3.35 18.20 -8.71
N GLU A 56 2.22 17.49 -8.64
CA GLU A 56 0.91 18.05 -8.27
C GLU A 56 0.91 18.64 -6.85
N PHE A 57 1.46 17.90 -5.89
CA PHE A 57 1.48 18.30 -4.48
C PHE A 57 2.78 18.98 -4.06
N LYS A 58 3.73 19.19 -4.98
CA LYS A 58 5.05 19.81 -4.74
C LYS A 58 5.79 19.19 -3.54
N LEU A 59 5.82 17.86 -3.51
CA LEU A 59 6.40 17.11 -2.39
C LEU A 59 7.93 17.23 -2.35
N LYS A 60 8.52 17.18 -1.16
CA LYS A 60 9.98 17.18 -0.98
C LYS A 60 10.65 15.99 -1.68
N LYS A 61 10.00 14.83 -1.64
CA LYS A 61 10.46 13.59 -2.27
C LYS A 61 9.33 12.59 -2.46
N MET A 62 9.61 11.54 -3.23
CA MET A 62 8.72 10.40 -3.37
C MET A 62 8.71 9.56 -2.08
N TRP A 63 7.69 9.76 -1.25
CA TRP A 63 7.51 9.02 0.00
C TRP A 63 7.09 7.57 -0.24
N ARG A 64 7.54 6.66 0.64
CA ARG A 64 7.14 5.25 0.60
C ARG A 64 5.65 5.10 0.90
N SER A 65 5.05 3.97 0.53
CA SER A 65 3.63 3.73 0.85
C SER A 65 3.41 3.60 2.36
N PRO A 66 2.47 4.34 2.97
CA PRO A 66 2.15 4.20 4.40
C PRO A 66 1.78 2.78 4.80
N ASN A 67 1.05 2.10 3.92
CA ASN A 67 0.63 0.72 4.15
C ASN A 67 1.84 -0.22 4.22
N GLY A 68 2.88 0.04 3.42
CA GLY A 68 4.12 -0.73 3.44
C GLY A 68 4.91 -0.47 4.71
N THR A 69 5.08 0.81 5.10
CA THR A 69 5.78 1.21 6.31
C THR A 69 5.14 0.59 7.57
N ILE A 70 3.82 0.72 7.72
CA ILE A 70 3.09 0.16 8.88
C ILE A 70 3.22 -1.37 8.93
N ARG A 71 3.10 -2.06 7.80
CA ARG A 71 3.25 -3.53 7.74
C ARG A 71 4.66 -4.00 8.09
N ASN A 72 5.68 -3.26 7.68
CA ASN A 72 7.07 -3.59 7.99
C ASN A 72 7.37 -3.43 9.49
N ILE A 73 6.74 -2.44 10.15
CA ILE A 73 6.93 -2.19 11.59
C ILE A 73 6.13 -3.20 12.44
N LEU A 74 4.85 -3.42 12.13
CA LEU A 74 3.98 -4.31 12.90
C LEU A 74 4.28 -5.79 12.64
N GLY A 75 4.74 -6.11 11.43
CA GLY A 75 4.83 -7.50 10.96
C GLY A 75 3.46 -8.17 10.78
N GLY A 76 3.44 -9.31 10.10
CA GLY A 76 2.27 -10.19 10.05
C GLY A 76 1.70 -10.47 8.65
N THR A 77 0.46 -10.94 8.63
CA THR A 77 -0.25 -11.41 7.44
C THR A 77 -1.49 -10.56 7.24
N VAL A 78 -1.73 -10.12 6.00
CA VAL A 78 -2.93 -9.37 5.64
C VAL A 78 -4.01 -10.35 5.22
N PHE A 79 -5.11 -10.39 5.96
CA PHE A 79 -6.30 -11.13 5.56
C PHE A 79 -7.25 -10.23 4.78
N ARG A 80 -7.78 -10.76 3.67
CA ARG A 80 -8.83 -10.12 2.88
C ARG A 80 -10.03 -11.03 2.84
N GLU A 81 -11.15 -10.51 3.32
CA GLU A 81 -12.44 -11.19 3.29
C GLU A 81 -13.42 -10.37 2.44
N ALA A 82 -14.20 -11.06 1.61
CA ALA A 82 -15.24 -10.45 0.81
C ALA A 82 -16.50 -10.24 1.65
N ILE A 83 -17.06 -9.03 1.64
CA ILE A 83 -18.38 -8.75 2.23
C ILE A 83 -19.46 -9.28 1.29
N ILE A 84 -20.22 -10.28 1.73
CA ILE A 84 -21.27 -10.90 0.92
C ILE A 84 -22.61 -10.19 1.15
N CYS A 85 -23.13 -9.58 0.09
CA CYS A 85 -24.47 -8.98 0.07
C CYS A 85 -25.46 -9.90 -0.65
N LYS A 86 -26.63 -10.14 -0.04
CA LYS A 86 -27.69 -11.01 -0.62
C LYS A 86 -28.19 -10.53 -2.00
N ASN A 87 -28.16 -9.22 -2.23
CA ASN A 87 -28.75 -8.58 -3.41
C ASN A 87 -27.77 -8.42 -4.58
N ILE A 88 -26.50 -8.84 -4.44
CA ILE A 88 -25.47 -8.69 -5.48
C ILE A 88 -25.14 -10.09 -6.03
N PRO A 89 -25.41 -10.36 -7.33
CA PRO A 89 -25.11 -11.65 -7.92
C PRO A 89 -23.59 -11.88 -8.01
N ARG A 90 -23.17 -13.13 -7.83
CA ARG A 90 -21.76 -13.53 -7.82
C ARG A 90 -21.31 -13.92 -9.21
N LEU A 91 -20.09 -13.50 -9.59
CA LEU A 91 -19.50 -13.82 -10.89
C LEU A 91 -19.08 -15.28 -11.03
N VAL A 92 -18.65 -15.92 -9.93
CA VAL A 92 -18.22 -17.32 -9.93
C VAL A 92 -19.39 -18.20 -9.45
N PRO A 93 -19.97 -19.06 -10.30
CA PRO A 93 -21.04 -19.96 -9.89
C PRO A 93 -20.54 -20.98 -8.86
N GLY A 94 -21.38 -21.32 -7.88
CA GLY A 94 -21.05 -22.25 -6.80
C GLY A 94 -20.35 -21.65 -5.58
N TRP A 95 -19.96 -20.38 -5.63
CA TRP A 95 -19.29 -19.72 -4.51
C TRP A 95 -20.31 -19.24 -3.45
N ILE A 96 -20.56 -20.03 -2.40
CA ILE A 96 -21.62 -19.75 -1.40
C ILE A 96 -21.08 -19.02 -0.15
N LYS A 97 -19.89 -19.39 0.33
CA LYS A 97 -19.23 -18.88 1.55
C LYS A 97 -18.05 -17.97 1.22
N PRO A 98 -17.64 -16.99 2.05
CA PRO A 98 -16.52 -16.11 1.72
C PRO A 98 -15.20 -16.90 1.61
N ILE A 99 -14.36 -16.55 0.62
CA ILE A 99 -12.97 -17.02 0.56
C ILE A 99 -12.10 -15.94 1.20
N ILE A 100 -11.30 -16.35 2.17
CA ILE A 100 -10.36 -15.49 2.86
C ILE A 100 -8.99 -15.69 2.22
N ILE A 101 -8.39 -14.62 1.73
CA ILE A 101 -7.03 -14.64 1.18
C ILE A 101 -6.08 -14.12 2.25
N GLY A 102 -5.24 -15.01 2.78
CA GLY A 102 -4.11 -14.66 3.63
C GLY A 102 -2.89 -14.33 2.78
N ARG A 103 -2.51 -13.05 2.72
CA ARG A 103 -1.28 -12.62 2.05
C ARG A 103 -0.19 -12.37 3.08
N HIS A 104 0.88 -13.15 3.02
CA HIS A 104 2.07 -12.87 3.81
C HIS A 104 2.63 -11.50 3.42
N ALA A 105 2.77 -10.60 4.38
CA ALA A 105 3.07 -9.19 4.10
C ALA A 105 4.57 -8.87 4.11
N HIS A 106 5.43 -9.89 4.25
CA HIS A 106 6.87 -9.78 4.41
C HIS A 106 7.60 -10.70 3.41
N GLY A 107 8.72 -10.27 2.80
CA GLY A 107 9.51 -11.11 1.90
C GLY A 107 9.11 -11.11 0.41
N ASP A 108 9.79 -11.96 -0.36
CA ASP A 108 9.76 -12.06 -1.83
C ASP A 108 10.19 -10.77 -2.57
N GLN A 109 9.45 -10.32 -3.58
CA GLN A 109 9.75 -9.09 -4.33
C GLN A 109 9.56 -7.81 -3.50
N VAL A 110 8.95 -7.90 -2.32
CA VAL A 110 8.66 -6.74 -1.46
C VAL A 110 9.92 -6.38 -0.67
N GLY A 111 10.72 -5.47 -1.23
CA GLY A 111 11.97 -5.00 -0.61
C GLY A 111 13.22 -5.20 -1.46
N ILE A 112 13.09 -5.79 -2.66
CA ILE A 112 14.22 -5.96 -3.58
C ILE A 112 14.52 -4.63 -4.29
N GLN A 113 15.79 -4.23 -4.28
CA GLN A 113 16.29 -3.14 -5.11
C GLN A 113 16.39 -3.64 -6.56
N GLY A 114 15.51 -3.16 -7.43
CA GLY A 114 15.54 -3.53 -8.84
C GLY A 114 16.79 -2.98 -9.52
N TYR A 115 17.67 -3.86 -10.01
CA TYR A 115 18.79 -3.46 -10.86
C TYR A 115 18.31 -3.39 -12.32
N ARG A 116 18.27 -2.17 -12.88
CA ARG A 116 18.01 -1.98 -14.31
C ARG A 116 19.33 -2.08 -15.07
N PHE A 117 19.67 -3.26 -15.57
CA PHE A 117 20.74 -3.38 -16.56
C PHE A 117 20.27 -2.69 -17.85
N ARG A 118 20.95 -1.61 -18.23
CA ARG A 118 20.73 -0.98 -19.53
C ARG A 118 21.34 -1.89 -20.59
N CYS A 119 20.53 -2.77 -21.19
CA CYS A 119 20.94 -3.51 -22.37
C CYS A 119 21.28 -2.49 -23.47
N SER A 120 22.54 -2.47 -23.92
CA SER A 120 23.04 -1.53 -24.93
C SER A 120 22.59 -1.86 -26.36
N ARG A 121 21.68 -2.82 -26.55
CA ARG A 121 21.13 -3.14 -27.87
C ARG A 121 19.96 -2.22 -28.18
N SER A 122 20.23 -1.23 -29.03
CA SER A 122 19.21 -0.55 -29.82
C SER A 122 18.41 -1.60 -30.59
N TRP A 123 17.14 -1.76 -30.23
CA TRP A 123 16.19 -2.58 -30.98
C TRP A 123 15.94 -1.85 -32.31
N LYS A 124 16.68 -2.20 -33.36
CA LYS A 124 16.29 -1.87 -34.73
C LYS A 124 15.20 -2.85 -35.11
N GLY A 125 13.96 -2.35 -35.20
CA GLY A 125 12.82 -3.14 -35.65
C GLY A 125 13.13 -3.81 -37.01
N GLY A 126 12.91 -5.12 -37.05
CA GLY A 126 12.91 -5.92 -38.26
C GLY A 126 11.78 -6.93 -38.11
N ASN A 127 10.84 -6.89 -39.06
CA ASN A 127 9.79 -7.89 -39.23
C ASN A 127 10.43 -9.25 -39.45
N ASP A 128 10.21 -10.21 -38.55
CA ASP A 128 10.42 -11.65 -38.83
C ASP A 128 9.43 -12.45 -37.98
N ILE A 129 8.22 -12.66 -38.52
CA ILE A 129 7.31 -13.71 -38.07
C ILE A 129 7.38 -14.87 -39.06
N HIS A 130 8.08 -15.92 -38.70
CA HIS A 130 7.95 -17.23 -39.32
C HIS A 130 7.89 -18.30 -38.21
N ALA A 131 6.92 -19.21 -38.41
CA ALA A 131 6.47 -20.34 -37.57
C ALA A 131 5.48 -19.98 -36.45
#